data_AF-J8DF15-F1
#
_entry.id   AF-J8DF15-F1
#
_cell.length_a   1.000
_cell.length_b   1.000
_cell.length_c   1.000
_cell.angle_alpha   90.00
_cell.angle_beta   90.00
_cell.angle_gamma   90.00
#
_symmetry.space_group_name_H-M   'P 1'
#
loop_
_entity.id
_entity.type
_entity.pdbx_description
1 polymer ?
#
loop_
_entity_poly.entity_id
_entity_poly.type
_entity_poly.pdbx_seq_one_letter_code
_entity_poly.pdbx_strand_id
1 'polypeptide(L)'
;MLRFIAFMVALFLPASYVAFISFNFEVIPVELYLSITESRTRVPFSPVMEALLMEITLETMREGALRIPTPIGQTVGIVGGIVIVQAAVQAGIVSNIMIIVIAVTAISSFVISNYDMGAAIRLLRFPMMLAVPQQKNGDS
;
A
#
# COMPACT_ATOMS: atom_id res chain seq x y z
N MET A 1 11.49 2.31 -21.02
CA MET A 1 10.32 1.41 -20.87
C MET A 1 10.08 0.99 -19.42
N LEU A 2 11.05 0.39 -18.73
CA LEU A 2 10.89 -0.04 -17.33
C LEU A 2 10.46 1.09 -16.36
N ARG A 3 11.03 2.29 -16.50
CA ARG A 3 10.60 3.48 -15.72
C ARG A 3 9.14 3.88 -15.94
N PHE A 4 8.63 3.74 -17.17
CA PHE A 4 7.25 4.08 -17.50
C PHE A 4 6.26 3.06 -16.90
N ILE A 5 6.61 1.77 -16.97
CA ILE A 5 5.83 0.71 -16.32
C ILE A 5 5.85 0.90 -14.80
N ALA A 6 7.01 1.15 -14.20
CA ALA A 6 7.13 1.41 -12.77
C ALA A 6 6.32 2.65 -12.35
N PHE A 7 6.27 3.70 -13.17
CA PHE A 7 5.41 4.86 -12.94
C PHE A 7 3.92 4.49 -12.94
N MET A 8 3.46 3.72 -13.93
CA MET A 8 2.06 3.26 -14.01
C MET A 8 1.69 2.38 -12.81
N VAL A 9 2.54 1.41 -12.46
CA VAL A 9 2.33 0.54 -11.30
C VAL A 9 2.33 1.36 -10.02
N ALA A 10 3.32 2.24 -9.84
CA ALA A 10 3.39 3.10 -8.68
C ALA A 10 2.12 3.94 -8.51
N LEU A 11 1.52 4.47 -9.57
CA LEU A 11 0.37 5.34 -9.45
C LEU A 11 -0.96 4.57 -9.30
N PHE A 12 -1.19 3.55 -10.14
CA PHE A 12 -2.50 2.91 -10.28
C PHE A 12 -2.68 1.67 -9.40
N LEU A 13 -1.61 0.95 -9.04
CA LEU A 13 -1.73 -0.32 -8.32
C LEU A 13 -2.53 -0.21 -7.01
N PRO A 14 -2.26 0.73 -6.09
CA PRO A 14 -3.00 0.81 -4.83
C PRO A 14 -4.49 1.16 -5.05
N ALA A 15 -4.80 2.12 -5.92
CA ALA A 15 -6.18 2.48 -6.23
C ALA A 15 -6.95 1.34 -6.92
N SER A 16 -6.29 0.63 -7.84
CA SER A 16 -6.89 -0.53 -8.50
C SER A 16 -7.19 -1.66 -7.52
N TYR A 17 -6.29 -1.94 -6.57
CA TYR A 17 -6.50 -2.95 -5.54
C TYR A 17 -7.71 -2.62 -4.65
N VAL A 18 -7.80 -1.37 -4.18
CA VAL A 18 -8.96 -0.90 -3.41
C VAL A 18 -10.24 -1.06 -4.21
N ALA A 19 -10.23 -0.74 -5.52
CA ALA A 19 -11.42 -0.90 -6.37
C ALA A 19 -11.84 -2.36 -6.57
N PHE A 20 -10.87 -3.27 -6.81
CA PHE A 20 -11.15 -4.70 -6.97
C PHE A 20 -11.74 -5.30 -5.69
N ILE A 21 -11.14 -4.98 -4.56
CA ILE A 21 -11.60 -5.45 -3.25
C ILE A 21 -12.89 -4.75 -2.83
N SER A 22 -13.25 -3.57 -3.35
CA SER A 22 -14.53 -2.96 -3.00
C SER A 22 -15.70 -3.45 -3.85
N PHE A 23 -15.49 -3.86 -5.11
CA PHE A 23 -16.60 -4.16 -6.05
C PHE A 23 -16.60 -5.55 -6.67
N ASN A 24 -15.47 -6.25 -6.75
CA ASN A 24 -15.33 -7.47 -7.55
C ASN A 24 -14.62 -8.59 -6.78
N PHE A 25 -15.24 -9.08 -5.69
CA PHE A 25 -14.75 -10.27 -4.99
C PHE A 25 -14.83 -11.55 -5.83
N GLU A 26 -15.76 -11.63 -6.78
CA GLU A 26 -16.04 -12.83 -7.57
C GLU A 26 -15.00 -13.14 -8.66
N VAL A 27 -14.16 -12.18 -9.03
CA VAL A 27 -13.15 -12.36 -10.11
C VAL A 27 -11.86 -12.98 -9.56
N ILE A 28 -11.77 -13.19 -8.25
CA ILE A 28 -10.57 -13.70 -7.58
C ILE A 28 -10.63 -15.24 -7.55
N PRO A 29 -9.57 -15.95 -7.98
CA PRO A 29 -9.49 -17.41 -7.88
C PRO A 29 -9.82 -17.90 -6.47
N VAL A 30 -10.58 -18.99 -6.36
CA VAL A 30 -11.16 -19.47 -5.08
C VAL A 30 -10.12 -19.64 -3.96
N GLU A 31 -8.89 -20.03 -4.29
CA GLU A 31 -7.77 -20.16 -3.33
C GLU A 31 -7.30 -18.81 -2.75
N LEU A 32 -7.26 -17.77 -3.59
CA LEU A 32 -6.98 -16.39 -3.17
C LEU A 32 -8.18 -15.80 -2.43
N TYR A 33 -9.41 -16.14 -2.81
CA TYR A 33 -10.63 -15.70 -2.13
C TYR A 33 -10.69 -16.18 -0.68
N LEU A 34 -10.35 -17.44 -0.40
CA LEU A 34 -10.29 -17.97 0.98
C LEU A 34 -9.23 -17.24 1.79
N SER A 35 -8.03 -17.06 1.23
CA SER A 35 -6.93 -16.33 1.88
C SER A 35 -7.29 -14.87 2.17
N ILE A 36 -8.01 -14.20 1.25
CA ILE A 36 -8.52 -12.84 1.42
C ILE A 36 -9.59 -12.79 2.51
N THR A 37 -10.57 -13.70 2.47
CA THR A 37 -11.68 -13.71 3.42
C THR A 37 -11.20 -14.00 4.84
N GLU A 38 -10.26 -14.94 5.02
CA GLU A 38 -9.62 -15.22 6.31
C GLU A 38 -8.74 -14.06 6.80
N SER A 39 -7.99 -13.43 5.89
CA SER A 39 -7.15 -12.28 6.24
C SER A 39 -8.00 -11.07 6.62
N ARG A 40 -9.14 -10.86 5.96
CA ARG A 40 -10.02 -9.69 6.20
C ARG A 40 -11.06 -9.90 7.29
N THR A 41 -11.42 -11.14 7.66
CA THR A 41 -12.24 -11.36 8.88
C THR A 41 -11.52 -10.88 10.14
N ARG A 42 -10.19 -10.82 10.10
CA ARG A 42 -9.36 -10.33 11.20
C ARG A 42 -9.09 -8.82 11.14
N VAL A 43 -9.35 -8.17 10.01
CA VAL A 43 -9.03 -6.75 9.81
C VAL A 43 -10.29 -5.89 9.96
N PRO A 44 -10.35 -5.00 10.97
CA PRO A 44 -11.54 -4.20 11.24
C PRO A 44 -11.68 -2.97 10.33
N PHE A 45 -10.69 -2.72 9.46
CA PHE A 45 -10.61 -1.51 8.63
C PHE A 45 -11.11 -1.74 7.20
N SER A 46 -11.62 -0.67 6.57
CA SER A 46 -11.95 -0.70 5.15
C SER A 46 -10.66 -0.74 4.30
N PRO A 47 -10.70 -1.27 3.07
CA PRO A 47 -9.53 -1.31 2.18
C PRO A 47 -8.88 0.05 1.94
N VAL A 48 -9.69 1.12 1.87
CA VAL A 48 -9.16 2.49 1.78
C VAL A 48 -8.38 2.86 3.03
N MET A 49 -8.91 2.57 4.21
CA MET A 49 -8.25 2.91 5.47
C MET A 49 -6.94 2.12 5.64
N GLU A 50 -6.94 0.82 5.29
CA GLU A 50 -5.71 0.01 5.25
C GLU A 50 -4.65 0.66 4.34
N ALA A 51 -5.04 1.07 3.12
CA ALA A 51 -4.13 1.65 2.14
C ALA A 51 -3.58 3.01 2.61
N LEU A 52 -4.44 3.86 3.19
CA LEU A 52 -4.04 5.17 3.72
C LEU A 52 -3.06 5.03 4.88
N LEU A 53 -3.32 4.14 5.84
CA LEU A 53 -2.41 3.90 6.96
C LEU A 53 -1.03 3.45 6.46
N MET A 54 -1.00 2.54 5.49
CA MET A 54 0.23 2.01 4.94
C MET A 54 1.00 3.02 4.08
N GLU A 55 0.33 3.84 3.27
CA GLU A 55 0.97 4.93 2.51
C GLU A 55 1.55 6.01 3.45
N ILE A 56 0.82 6.42 4.49
CA ILE A 56 1.33 7.36 5.50
C ILE A 56 2.55 6.78 6.22
N THR A 57 2.50 5.50 6.58
CA THR A 57 3.62 4.80 7.21
C THR A 57 4.86 4.83 6.31
N LEU A 58 4.70 4.49 5.04
CA LEU A 58 5.80 4.53 4.07
C LEU A 58 6.37 5.93 3.88
N GLU A 59 5.53 6.96 3.78
CA GLU A 59 6.01 8.33 3.57
C GLU A 59 6.79 8.82 4.80
N THR A 60 6.27 8.55 6.00
CA THR A 60 6.93 8.91 7.27
C THR A 60 8.30 8.22 7.39
N MET A 61 8.36 6.93 7.05
CA MET A 61 9.62 6.19 7.01
C MET A 61 10.60 6.79 6.01
N ARG A 62 10.13 7.15 4.82
CA ARG A 62 10.95 7.72 3.74
C ARG A 62 11.51 9.08 4.14
N GLU A 63 10.68 9.98 4.67
CA GLU A 63 11.14 11.28 5.16
C GLU A 63 12.12 11.14 6.32
N GLY A 64 11.89 10.19 7.24
CA GLY A 64 12.82 9.88 8.32
C GLY A 64 14.16 9.40 7.79
N ALA A 65 14.15 8.47 6.82
CA ALA A 65 15.38 7.91 6.23
C ALA A 65 16.23 8.96 5.50
N LEU A 66 15.60 9.97 4.88
CA LEU A 66 16.31 11.07 4.21
C LEU A 66 17.02 12.02 5.17
N ARG A 67 16.53 12.13 6.42
CA ARG A 67 17.08 13.03 7.44
C ARG A 67 18.24 12.41 8.24
N ILE A 68 18.46 11.11 8.11
CA ILE A 68 19.47 10.36 8.87
C ILE A 68 20.72 10.14 7.98
N PRO A 69 21.96 10.24 8.53
CA PRO A 69 23.17 9.90 7.80
C PRO A 69 23.14 8.48 7.21
N THR A 70 23.65 8.33 5.98
CA THR A 70 23.47 7.13 5.13
C THR A 70 23.74 5.76 5.77
N PRO A 71 24.78 5.54 6.60
CA PRO A 71 25.02 4.22 7.23
C PRO A 71 23.94 3.85 8.25
N ILE A 72 23.40 4.84 8.95
CA ILE A 72 22.39 4.67 10.00
C ILE A 72 21.00 4.60 9.35
N GLY A 73 20.75 5.44 8.33
CA GLY A 73 19.48 5.49 7.62
C GLY A 73 19.11 4.18 6.93
N GLN A 74 20.09 3.49 6.31
CA GLN A 74 19.86 2.19 5.68
C GLN A 74 19.43 1.13 6.70
N THR A 75 20.11 1.05 7.84
CA THR A 75 19.80 0.07 8.89
C THR A 75 18.43 0.35 9.52
N VAL A 76 18.14 1.61 9.85
CA VAL A 76 16.85 2.02 10.41
C VAL A 76 15.71 1.77 9.41
N GLY A 77 15.93 2.01 8.11
CA GLY A 77 14.94 1.73 7.07
C GLY A 77 14.60 0.25 6.95
N ILE A 78 15.61 -0.63 6.95
CA ILE A 78 15.41 -2.09 6.87
C ILE A 78 14.70 -2.61 8.12
N VAL A 79 15.23 -2.29 9.31
CA VAL A 79 14.67 -2.77 10.58
C VAL A 79 13.27 -2.19 10.79
N GLY A 80 13.08 -0.89 10.58
CA GLY A 80 11.79 -0.24 10.70
C GLY A 80 10.74 -0.83 9.77
N GLY A 81 11.11 -1.11 8.51
CA GLY A 81 10.19 -1.69 7.54
C GLY A 81 9.72 -3.09 7.93
N ILE A 82 10.65 -3.96 8.35
CA ILE A 82 10.33 -5.33 8.78
C ILE A 82 9.47 -5.30 10.04
N VAL A 83 9.87 -4.52 11.05
CA VAL A 83 9.16 -4.44 12.35
C VAL A 83 7.74 -3.90 12.16
N ILE A 84 7.56 -2.83 11.37
CA ILE A 84 6.24 -2.25 11.14
C ILE A 84 5.34 -3.22 10.35
N VAL A 85 5.86 -3.87 9.31
CA VAL A 85 5.10 -4.87 8.54
C VAL A 85 4.66 -6.03 9.43
N GLN A 86 5.58 -6.57 10.24
CA GLN A 86 5.25 -7.66 11.15
C GLN A 86 4.23 -7.23 12.21
N ALA A 87 4.39 -6.04 12.78
CA ALA A 87 3.44 -5.50 13.75
C ALA A 87 2.04 -5.29 13.12
N ALA A 88 1.97 -4.80 11.88
CA ALA A 88 0.71 -4.60 11.17
C ALA A 88 -0.04 -5.92 10.91
N VAL A 89 0.68 -6.98 10.52
CA VAL A 89 0.12 -8.33 10.35
C VAL A 89 -0.33 -8.92 11.69
N GLN A 90 0.52 -8.85 12.72
CA GLN A 90 0.23 -9.44 14.03
C GLN A 90 -0.94 -8.75 14.73
N ALA A 91 -1.04 -7.42 14.61
CA ALA A 91 -2.14 -6.65 15.14
C ALA A 91 -3.45 -6.87 14.35
N GLY A 92 -3.40 -7.54 13.19
CA GLY A 92 -4.55 -7.72 12.31
C GLY A 92 -5.10 -6.39 11.80
N ILE A 93 -4.28 -5.35 11.70
CA ILE A 93 -4.73 -4.01 11.29
C ILE A 93 -4.73 -3.87 9.76
N VAL A 94 -3.93 -4.69 9.07
CA VAL A 94 -3.74 -4.64 7.63
C VAL A 94 -3.72 -6.05 7.05
N SER A 95 -4.34 -6.25 5.88
CA SER A 95 -4.34 -7.53 5.18
C SER A 95 -2.98 -7.83 4.54
N ASN A 96 -2.62 -9.12 4.49
CA ASN A 96 -1.37 -9.58 3.86
C ASN A 96 -1.24 -9.11 2.40
N ILE A 97 -2.35 -9.06 1.67
CA ILE A 97 -2.34 -8.66 0.25
C ILE A 97 -2.15 -7.15 0.12
N MET A 98 -2.73 -6.34 1.03
CA MET A 98 -2.44 -4.91 1.05
C MET A 98 -0.95 -4.64 1.26
N ILE A 99 -0.29 -5.39 2.15
CA ILE A 99 1.16 -5.27 2.38
C ILE A 99 1.95 -5.56 1.10
N ILE A 100 1.57 -6.59 0.34
CA ILE A 100 2.21 -6.92 -0.94
C ILE A 100 2.03 -5.77 -1.95
N VAL A 101 0.80 -5.26 -2.10
CA VAL A 101 0.48 -4.15 -3.00
C VAL A 101 1.33 -2.93 -2.67
N ILE A 102 1.42 -2.57 -1.40
CA ILE A 102 2.20 -1.44 -0.91
C ILE A 102 3.70 -1.66 -1.13
N ALA A 103 4.22 -2.86 -0.89
CA ALA A 103 5.64 -3.18 -1.12
C ALA A 103 6.02 -3.04 -2.60
N VAL A 104 5.22 -3.60 -3.52
CA VAL A 104 5.43 -3.47 -4.97
C VAL A 104 5.37 -2.00 -5.40
N THR A 105 4.41 -1.27 -4.85
CA THR A 105 4.21 0.16 -5.11
C THR A 105 5.41 0.98 -4.63
N ALA A 106 5.96 0.69 -3.45
CA ALA A 106 7.14 1.35 -2.89
C ALA A 106 8.41 1.08 -3.72
N ILE A 107 8.63 -0.18 -4.11
CA ILE A 107 9.76 -0.58 -4.96
C ILE A 107 9.66 0.12 -6.32
N SER A 108 8.46 0.15 -6.91
CA SER A 108 8.21 0.84 -8.19
C SER A 108 8.50 2.33 -8.10
N SER A 109 8.19 2.97 -6.97
CA SER A 109 8.53 4.38 -6.73
C SER A 109 10.04 4.64 -6.68
N PHE A 110 10.87 3.69 -6.24
CA PHE A 110 12.33 3.88 -6.19
C PHE A 110 12.99 3.79 -7.57
N VAL A 111 12.32 3.19 -8.56
CA VAL A 111 12.78 3.15 -9.97
C VAL A 111 12.68 4.53 -10.63
N ILE A 112 11.86 5.42 -10.08
CA ILE A 112 11.64 6.78 -10.56
C ILE A 112 12.85 7.64 -10.16
N SER A 113 13.62 8.11 -11.16
CA SER A 113 14.92 8.74 -10.89
C SER A 113 14.86 10.18 -10.40
N ASN A 114 13.68 10.78 -10.42
CA ASN A 114 13.46 12.15 -9.98
C ASN A 114 12.65 12.12 -8.68
N TYR A 115 13.24 12.64 -7.60
CA TYR A 115 12.63 12.68 -6.28
C TYR A 115 11.34 13.50 -6.26
N ASP A 116 11.35 14.68 -6.89
CA ASP A 116 10.18 15.58 -6.97
C ASP A 116 9.05 14.92 -7.75
N MET A 117 9.39 14.22 -8.84
CA MET A 117 8.41 13.45 -9.61
C MET A 117 7.85 12.29 -8.78
N GLY A 118 8.71 11.61 -8.03
CA GLY A 118 8.30 10.58 -7.08
C GLY A 118 7.37 11.13 -6.00
N ALA A 119 7.62 12.33 -5.49
CA ALA A 119 6.79 12.98 -4.46
C ALA A 119 5.42 13.39 -5.02
N ALA A 120 5.39 13.97 -6.23
CA ALA A 120 4.15 14.30 -6.91
C ALA A 120 3.24 13.08 -7.12
N ILE A 121 3.82 11.94 -7.53
CA ILE A 121 3.07 10.69 -7.71
C ILE A 121 2.48 10.21 -6.39
N ARG A 122 3.24 10.28 -5.30
CA ARG A 122 2.77 9.85 -3.97
C ARG A 122 1.61 10.73 -3.49
N LEU A 123 1.73 12.05 -3.67
CA LEU A 123 0.62 12.98 -3.42
C LEU A 123 -0.62 12.67 -4.27
N LEU A 124 -0.44 12.27 -5.52
CA LEU A 124 -1.55 11.90 -6.42
C LEU A 124 -2.23 10.57 -6.05
N ARG A 125 -1.58 9.68 -5.28
CA ARG A 125 -2.20 8.41 -4.85
C ARG A 125 -3.35 8.60 -3.88
N PHE A 126 -3.21 9.53 -2.94
CA PHE A 126 -4.24 9.84 -1.94
C PHE A 126 -5.60 10.18 -2.58
N PRO A 127 -5.69 11.17 -3.50
CA PRO A 127 -6.95 11.47 -4.17
C PRO A 127 -7.41 10.32 -5.07
N MET A 128 -6.50 9.55 -5.70
CA MET A 128 -6.90 8.38 -6.50
C MET A 128 -7.56 7.28 -5.65
N MET A 129 -7.03 6.99 -4.46
CA MET A 129 -7.63 6.02 -3.55
C MET A 129 -8.97 6.50 -2.99
N LEU A 130 -9.08 7.79 -2.67
CA LEU A 130 -10.32 8.40 -2.19
C LEU A 130 -11.40 8.50 -3.29
N ALA A 131 -10.99 8.65 -4.56
CA ALA A 131 -11.90 8.70 -5.69
C ALA A 131 -12.53 7.34 -6.00
N VAL A 132 -11.97 6.23 -5.50
CA VAL A 132 -12.59 4.91 -5.65
C VAL A 132 -13.91 4.91 -4.87
N PRO A 133 -15.05 4.65 -5.52
CA PRO A 133 -16.32 4.64 -4.82
C PRO A 133 -16.31 3.54 -3.76
N GLN A 134 -16.76 3.86 -2.55
CA GLN A 134 -16.78 2.92 -1.44
C GLN A 134 -18.15 2.26 -1.41
N GLN A 135 -18.20 0.94 -1.55
CA GLN A 135 -19.45 0.22 -1.26
C GLN A 135 -19.69 0.30 0.25
N LYS A 136 -20.62 1.17 0.63
CA LYS A 136 -21.02 1.39 2.02
C LYS A 136 -21.74 0.12 2.48
N ASN A 137 -21.05 -0.74 3.22
CA ASN A 137 -21.71 -1.85 3.91
C ASN A 137 -22.65 -1.26 4.97
N GLY A 138 -23.94 -1.19 4.65
CA GLY A 138 -24.96 -0.77 5.61
C GLY A 138 -26.25 -0.17 5.04
N ASP A 139 -26.86 -0.78 4.03
CA ASP A 139 -28.31 -0.65 3.78
C ASP A 139 -28.86 -2.01 3.31
N SER A 140 -29.23 -2.87 4.26
CA SER A 140 -30.26 -3.94 4.21
C SER A 140 -30.37 -4.59 5.58
#